data_AF-A0A1E4ZGZ2-F1
#
_entry.id   AF-A0A1E4ZGZ2-F1
#
_cell.length_a   1.000
_cell.length_b   1.000
_cell.length_c   1.000
_cell.angle_alpha   90.00
_cell.angle_beta   90.00
_cell.angle_gamma   90.00
#
_symmetry.space_group_name_H-M   'P 1'
#
loop_
_entity.id
_entity.type
_entity.pdbx_description
1 polymer ?
#
loop_
_entity_poly.entity_id
_entity_poly.type
_entity_poly.pdbx_seq_one_letter_code
_entity_poly.pdbx_strand_id
1 'polypeptide(L)'
;MSFKIAMLECPKCTGSLEKTTVEDVYFHLCNICSGIWITHKSLKKLLRRDTLCFNSTDLNDLNYSSKHFRLSKEILSKPAICPLCPKEKKTEHLKPCHYKKITIYKCIQKHGEWLDGGEIHKIRNPIVKYFFTFLVIVLAIIMLAIFFFLSFKKSRSSQKSNPNESKPIYFSSQLPFKNFYSQKRKISKEKKHRKRPGL
;
A
#
# COMPACT_ATOMS: atom_id res chain seq x y z
N MET A 1 16.22 0.16 -35.87
CA MET A 1 17.26 0.54 -34.88
C MET A 1 17.29 -0.53 -33.80
N SER A 2 18.26 -1.44 -33.86
CA SER A 2 18.43 -2.47 -32.84
C SER A 2 18.87 -1.82 -31.53
N PHE A 3 17.99 -1.81 -30.53
CA PHE A 3 18.36 -1.44 -29.17
C PHE A 3 19.29 -2.55 -28.65
N LYS A 4 20.61 -2.33 -28.82
CA LYS A 4 21.64 -3.11 -28.15
C LYS A 4 21.28 -3.06 -26.66
N ILE A 5 20.97 -4.22 -26.08
CA ILE A 5 20.63 -4.32 -24.65
C ILE A 5 21.92 -4.05 -23.89
N ALA A 6 22.22 -2.77 -23.67
CA ALA A 6 23.32 -2.37 -22.82
C ALA A 6 22.94 -2.77 -21.39
N MET A 7 23.75 -3.65 -20.79
CA MET A 7 23.66 -3.91 -19.36
C MET A 7 23.88 -2.59 -18.63
N LEU A 8 22.94 -2.20 -17.77
CA LEU A 8 23.06 -1.00 -16.97
C LEU A 8 23.94 -1.30 -15.75
N GLU A 9 24.87 -0.39 -15.47
CA GLU A 9 25.73 -0.46 -14.27
C GLU A 9 25.03 0.22 -13.08
N CYS A 10 25.28 -0.26 -11.87
CA CYS A 10 24.74 0.35 -10.67
C CYS A 10 25.34 1.75 -10.42
N PRO A 11 24.50 2.77 -10.11
CA PRO A 11 24.97 4.12 -9.77
C PRO A 11 25.92 4.24 -8.58
N LYS A 12 25.91 3.28 -7.65
CA LYS A 12 26.61 3.35 -6.36
C LYS A 12 27.73 2.31 -6.22
N CYS A 13 27.66 1.21 -6.96
CA CYS A 13 28.60 0.09 -6.84
C CYS A 13 28.86 -0.56 -8.20
N THR A 14 29.69 -1.60 -8.24
CA THR A 14 30.05 -2.32 -9.48
C THR A 14 29.00 -3.34 -9.94
N GLY A 15 27.86 -3.43 -9.26
CA GLY A 15 26.81 -4.40 -9.58
C GLY A 15 26.09 -4.10 -10.89
N SER A 16 25.51 -5.13 -11.48
CA SER A 16 24.65 -5.02 -12.66
C SER A 16 23.21 -4.73 -12.24
N LEU A 17 22.51 -3.99 -13.09
CA LEU A 17 21.11 -3.64 -12.93
C LEU A 17 20.22 -4.57 -13.75
N GLU A 18 19.45 -5.42 -13.07
CA GLU A 18 18.53 -6.37 -13.67
C GLU A 18 17.13 -5.78 -13.78
N LYS A 19 16.46 -6.00 -14.91
CA LYS A 19 15.12 -5.45 -15.14
C LYS A 19 14.08 -6.28 -14.39
N THR A 20 13.30 -5.62 -13.53
CA THR A 20 12.22 -6.24 -12.75
C THR A 20 10.91 -5.48 -13.01
N THR A 21 9.78 -6.19 -12.95
CA THR A 21 8.44 -5.59 -13.09
C THR A 21 7.59 -5.98 -11.90
N VAL A 22 6.95 -4.99 -11.27
CA VAL A 22 5.98 -5.19 -10.20
C VAL A 22 4.80 -4.25 -10.46
N GLU A 23 3.55 -4.75 -10.38
CA GLU A 23 2.33 -3.93 -10.56
C GLU A 23 2.31 -3.08 -11.86
N ASP A 24 2.78 -3.65 -12.97
CA ASP A 24 2.95 -2.95 -14.26
C ASP A 24 3.86 -1.72 -14.18
N VAL A 25 4.81 -1.72 -13.25
CA VAL A 25 5.88 -0.73 -13.13
C VAL A 25 7.19 -1.47 -13.33
N TYR A 26 7.94 -1.06 -14.36
CA TYR A 26 9.29 -1.57 -14.57
C TYR A 26 10.30 -0.71 -13.82
N PHE A 27 11.30 -1.36 -13.26
CA PHE A 27 12.48 -0.75 -12.66
C PHE A 27 13.67 -1.70 -12.84
N HIS A 28 14.85 -1.23 -12.46
CA HIS A 28 16.09 -1.96 -12.54
C HIS A 28 16.67 -2.12 -11.13
N LEU A 29 16.92 -3.36 -10.73
CA LEU A 29 17.40 -3.71 -9.39
C LEU A 29 18.88 -4.07 -9.45
N CYS A 30 19.68 -3.53 -8.53
CA CYS A 30 21.08 -3.92 -8.39
C CYS A 30 21.20 -5.26 -7.67
N ASN A 31 21.96 -6.19 -8.24
CA ASN A 31 22.23 -7.49 -7.64
C ASN A 31 23.19 -7.49 -6.44
N ILE A 32 23.92 -6.38 -6.19
CA ILE A 32 24.86 -6.24 -5.06
C ILE A 32 24.24 -5.42 -3.93
N CYS A 33 23.88 -4.17 -4.21
CA CYS A 33 23.43 -3.23 -3.19
C CYS A 33 21.90 -3.19 -3.03
N SER A 34 21.17 -3.95 -3.86
CA SER A 34 19.71 -3.98 -3.90
C SER A 34 19.04 -2.62 -4.15
N GLY A 35 19.79 -1.60 -4.57
CA GLY A 35 19.27 -0.30 -4.94
C GLY A 35 18.51 -0.34 -6.26
N ILE A 36 17.64 0.64 -6.46
CA ILE A 36 16.64 0.65 -7.54
C ILE A 36 16.86 1.85 -8.43
N TRP A 37 17.01 1.60 -9.72
CA TRP A 37 16.92 2.60 -10.78
C TRP A 37 15.55 2.54 -11.45
N ILE A 38 14.84 3.66 -11.43
CA ILE A 38 13.46 3.74 -11.92
C ILE A 38 13.25 5.01 -12.74
N THR A 39 12.43 4.95 -13.79
CA THR A 39 12.13 6.17 -14.56
C THR A 39 11.19 7.08 -13.78
N HIS A 40 11.27 8.40 -14.02
CA HIS A 40 10.41 9.38 -13.36
C HIS A 40 8.91 9.05 -13.49
N LYS A 41 8.49 8.62 -14.70
CA LYS A 41 7.09 8.23 -14.96
C LYS A 41 6.69 7.00 -14.15
N SER A 42 7.55 5.98 -14.11
CA SER A 42 7.33 4.75 -13.34
C SER A 42 7.25 5.02 -11.84
N LEU A 43 8.16 5.83 -11.29
CA LEU A 43 8.14 6.19 -9.87
C LEU A 43 6.88 6.97 -9.51
N LYS A 44 6.49 7.96 -10.32
CA LYS A 44 5.25 8.72 -10.11
C LYS A 44 4.00 7.82 -10.16
N LYS A 45 3.99 6.82 -11.05
CA LYS A 45 2.91 5.82 -11.16
C LYS A 45 2.85 4.95 -9.90
N LEU A 46 3.99 4.53 -9.38
CA LEU A 46 4.10 3.76 -8.14
C LEU A 46 3.57 4.56 -6.94
N LEU A 47 4.06 5.79 -6.76
CA LEU A 47 3.68 6.69 -5.66
C LEU A 47 2.18 7.05 -5.66
N ARG A 48 1.55 7.13 -6.83
CA ARG A 48 0.11 7.43 -6.98
C ARG A 48 -0.79 6.25 -6.64
N ARG A 49 -0.33 5.01 -6.80
CA ARG A 49 -1.13 3.83 -6.48
C ARG A 49 -1.18 3.56 -4.98
N ASP A 50 -0.10 3.89 -4.28
CA ASP A 50 -0.03 3.74 -2.82
C ASP A 50 -1.05 4.63 -2.07
N THR A 51 -1.60 5.68 -2.71
CA THR A 51 -2.69 6.49 -2.14
C THR A 51 -4.08 5.88 -2.26
N LEU A 52 -4.29 4.81 -3.03
CA LEU A 52 -5.65 4.41 -3.43
C LEU A 52 -6.12 3.05 -2.96
N CYS A 53 -5.30 2.01 -2.83
CA CYS A 53 -5.69 0.68 -2.31
C CYS A 53 -4.46 -0.22 -2.33
N PHE A 54 -4.10 -0.92 -1.24
CA PHE A 54 -3.20 -2.08 -1.40
C PHE A 54 -3.43 -3.19 -0.36
N ASN A 55 -3.61 -4.41 -0.88
CA ASN A 55 -3.50 -5.67 -0.14
C ASN A 55 -2.02 -6.11 -0.17
N SER A 56 -1.45 -6.35 1.01
CA SER A 56 -0.01 -6.45 1.29
C SER A 56 0.77 -7.64 0.69
N THR A 57 0.27 -8.34 -0.33
CA THR A 57 0.79 -9.66 -0.72
C THR A 57 1.90 -9.60 -1.78
N ASP A 58 1.81 -8.74 -2.79
CA ASP A 58 2.67 -8.90 -4.00
C ASP A 58 4.14 -8.43 -3.85
N LEU A 59 4.46 -7.64 -2.81
CA LEU A 59 5.85 -7.22 -2.53
C LEU A 59 6.55 -8.04 -1.46
N ASN A 60 5.78 -8.79 -0.65
CA ASN A 60 6.33 -9.69 0.36
C ASN A 60 6.77 -11.03 -0.26
N ASP A 61 6.23 -11.39 -1.42
CA ASP A 61 6.63 -12.60 -2.18
C ASP A 61 7.95 -12.40 -2.94
N LEU A 62 8.36 -11.15 -3.16
CA LEU A 62 9.77 -10.88 -3.30
C LEU A 62 10.36 -11.16 -1.92
N ASN A 63 11.07 -12.28 -1.76
CA ASN A 63 11.98 -12.61 -0.67
C ASN A 63 13.12 -11.57 -0.54
N TYR A 64 12.79 -10.28 -0.66
CA TYR A 64 13.53 -9.10 -0.25
C TYR A 64 13.51 -9.05 1.28
N SER A 65 13.89 -10.16 1.89
CA SER A 65 14.23 -10.23 3.27
C SER A 65 15.33 -9.20 3.47
N SER A 66 15.07 -8.27 4.37
CA SER A 66 15.99 -7.31 5.00
C SER A 66 17.23 -7.95 5.64
N LYS A 67 17.57 -9.18 5.25
CA LYS A 67 18.68 -10.01 5.71
C LYS A 67 19.96 -9.83 4.89
N HIS A 68 19.94 -9.13 3.76
CA HIS A 68 21.10 -9.06 2.86
C HIS A 68 21.73 -7.67 2.75
N PHE A 69 23.01 -7.65 3.17
CA PHE A 69 24.07 -6.67 2.95
C PHE A 69 24.03 -5.38 3.79
N ARG A 70 24.84 -5.37 4.87
CA ARG A 70 25.37 -4.13 5.46
C ARG A 70 26.26 -3.48 4.40
N LEU A 71 25.66 -2.71 3.49
CA LEU A 71 26.41 -1.80 2.64
C LEU A 71 27.34 -0.98 3.54
N SER A 72 28.63 -0.99 3.23
CA SER A 72 29.56 -0.18 3.99
C SER A 72 29.09 1.28 3.93
N LYS A 73 29.26 2.01 5.04
CA LYS A 73 28.96 3.44 5.11
C LYS A 73 29.62 4.21 3.96
N GLU A 74 30.77 3.72 3.52
CA GLU A 74 31.50 4.19 2.34
C GLU A 74 30.66 4.13 1.05
N ILE A 75 30.05 3.00 0.70
CA ILE A 75 29.23 2.87 -0.52
C ILE A 75 27.99 3.78 -0.45
N LEU A 76 27.36 3.87 0.72
CA LEU A 76 26.20 4.75 0.91
C LEU A 76 26.58 6.23 0.75
N SER A 77 27.77 6.62 1.20
CA SER A 77 28.26 7.99 1.11
C SER A 77 28.69 8.44 -0.29
N LYS A 78 28.93 7.49 -1.22
CA LYS A 78 29.35 7.83 -2.60
C LYS A 78 28.23 8.54 -3.36
N PRO A 79 28.51 9.62 -4.11
CA PRO A 79 27.51 10.21 -4.99
C PRO A 79 27.09 9.19 -6.05
N ALA A 80 25.80 9.06 -6.29
CA ALA A 80 25.30 8.12 -7.29
C ALA A 80 25.44 8.71 -8.71
N ILE A 81 25.88 7.89 -9.65
CA ILE A 81 26.11 8.29 -11.05
C ILE A 81 24.99 7.75 -11.94
N CYS A 82 24.43 8.58 -12.82
CA CYS A 82 23.42 8.12 -13.78
C CYS A 82 24.02 7.10 -14.75
N PRO A 83 23.42 5.90 -14.92
CA PRO A 83 23.94 4.85 -15.78
C PRO A 83 23.69 5.09 -17.28
N LEU A 84 22.84 6.08 -17.60
CA LEU A 84 22.46 6.43 -18.98
C LEU A 84 23.13 7.71 -19.48
N CYS A 85 23.70 8.53 -18.59
CA CYS A 85 24.42 9.74 -19.01
C CYS A 85 25.78 9.38 -19.63
N PRO A 86 26.26 10.14 -20.64
CA PRO A 86 27.60 9.96 -21.20
C PRO A 86 28.69 10.05 -20.13
N LYS A 87 29.72 9.20 -20.25
CA LYS A 87 30.78 9.07 -19.23
C LYS A 87 31.61 10.37 -19.06
N GLU A 88 31.67 11.21 -20.10
CA GLU A 88 32.43 12.47 -20.12
C GLU A 88 31.82 13.57 -19.25
N LYS A 89 30.55 13.44 -18.82
CA LYS A 89 29.87 14.41 -17.93
C LYS A 89 29.68 13.88 -16.50
N LYS A 90 30.35 12.77 -16.14
CA LYS A 90 30.13 11.97 -14.91
C LYS A 90 30.18 12.71 -13.57
N THR A 91 30.68 13.94 -13.51
CA THR A 91 30.89 14.67 -12.26
C THR A 91 29.62 15.22 -11.62
N GLU A 92 28.47 15.28 -12.30
CA GLU A 92 27.27 15.91 -11.74
C GLU A 92 25.91 15.28 -12.11
N HIS A 93 25.63 14.00 -11.85
CA HIS A 93 24.44 13.41 -12.49
C HIS A 93 23.35 12.78 -11.67
N LEU A 94 23.35 12.91 -10.33
CA LEU A 94 22.11 12.81 -9.59
C LEU A 94 22.01 13.86 -8.48
N LYS A 95 20.97 14.70 -8.54
CA LYS A 95 20.67 15.67 -7.49
C LYS A 95 19.91 14.98 -6.36
N PRO A 96 20.39 15.04 -5.11
CA PRO A 96 19.64 14.51 -3.98
C PRO A 96 18.36 15.32 -3.78
N CYS A 97 17.27 14.61 -3.48
CA CYS A 97 15.96 15.16 -3.18
C CYS A 97 15.39 14.37 -2.01
N HIS A 98 15.03 15.07 -0.93
CA HIS A 98 14.53 14.41 0.27
C HIS A 98 13.01 14.20 0.18
N TYR A 99 12.57 12.97 0.41
CA TYR A 99 11.15 12.60 0.49
C TYR A 99 10.93 11.67 1.68
N LYS A 100 10.09 12.05 2.66
CA LYS A 100 9.81 11.21 3.85
C LYS A 100 11.07 10.64 4.55
N LYS A 101 12.13 11.44 4.72
CA LYS A 101 13.44 11.04 5.30
C LYS A 101 14.27 10.06 4.45
N ILE A 102 13.98 9.99 3.15
CA ILE A 102 14.66 9.15 2.17
C ILE A 102 15.33 10.08 1.17
N THR A 103 16.54 9.73 0.73
CA THR A 103 17.29 10.54 -0.24
C THR A 103 17.13 9.92 -1.62
N ILE A 104 16.33 10.56 -2.47
CA ILE A 104 16.12 10.13 -3.85
C ILE A 104 17.07 10.94 -4.74
N TYR A 105 17.86 10.23 -5.54
CA TYR A 105 18.86 10.81 -6.42
C TYR A 105 18.27 10.96 -7.83
N LYS A 106 18.11 12.19 -8.32
CA LYS A 106 17.41 12.48 -9.58
C LYS A 106 18.35 12.86 -10.70
N CYS A 107 18.22 12.23 -11.86
CA CYS A 107 19.01 12.61 -13.03
C CYS A 107 18.55 13.96 -13.58
N ILE A 108 19.49 14.89 -13.74
CA ILE A 108 19.23 16.22 -14.32
C ILE A 108 18.72 16.12 -15.76
N GLN A 109 19.20 15.13 -16.52
CA GLN A 109 18.74 14.80 -17.87
C GLN A 109 17.44 14.00 -17.90
N LYS A 110 16.80 13.77 -16.75
CA LYS A 110 15.51 13.06 -16.60
C LYS A 110 15.50 11.60 -17.09
N HIS A 111 16.66 10.95 -17.16
CA HIS A 111 16.77 9.52 -17.48
C HIS A 111 16.11 8.62 -16.43
N GLY A 112 16.20 9.00 -15.15
CA GLY A 112 15.67 8.23 -14.06
C GLY A 112 16.00 8.79 -12.69
N GLU A 113 15.59 8.04 -11.69
CA GLU A 113 15.76 8.30 -10.27
C GLU A 113 16.35 7.04 -9.62
N TRP A 114 17.23 7.26 -8.66
CA TRP A 114 17.88 6.21 -7.89
C TRP A 114 17.39 6.25 -6.44
N LEU A 115 17.11 5.06 -5.92
CA LEU A 115 16.78 4.80 -4.52
C LEU A 115 17.76 3.77 -3.97
N ASP A 116 18.26 3.99 -2.76
CA ASP A 116 19.13 3.01 -2.13
C ASP A 116 18.34 1.76 -1.70
N GLY A 117 19.06 0.65 -1.47
CA GLY A 117 18.45 -0.63 -1.09
C GLY A 117 17.53 -0.49 0.11
N GLY A 118 16.32 -1.05 0.00
CA GLY A 118 15.30 -0.99 1.05
C GLY A 118 14.56 0.34 1.21
N GLU A 119 14.95 1.42 0.52
CA GLU A 119 14.27 2.71 0.64
C GLU A 119 12.86 2.70 0.05
N ILE A 120 12.61 1.89 -0.98
CA ILE A 120 11.29 1.76 -1.59
C ILE A 120 10.23 1.32 -0.57
N HIS A 121 10.56 0.40 0.34
CA HIS A 121 9.64 -0.03 1.39
C HIS A 121 9.29 1.11 2.35
N LYS A 122 10.24 2.01 2.63
CA LYS A 122 10.00 3.19 3.48
C LYS A 122 9.07 4.21 2.81
N ILE A 123 9.12 4.32 1.48
CA ILE A 123 8.22 5.17 0.69
C ILE A 123 6.80 4.61 0.71
N ARG A 124 6.67 3.30 0.44
CA ARG A 124 5.39 2.63 0.22
C ARG A 124 4.65 2.30 1.51
N ASN A 125 5.31 2.17 2.65
CA ASN A 125 4.67 1.75 3.91
C ASN A 125 3.60 2.77 4.39
N PRO A 126 2.29 2.47 4.25
CA PRO A 126 1.22 3.32 4.76
C PRO A 126 0.77 2.91 6.19
N ILE A 127 1.30 1.80 6.72
CA ILE A 127 0.60 0.95 7.70
C ILE A 127 0.55 1.50 9.12
N VAL A 128 1.30 2.54 9.47
CA VAL A 128 1.30 3.01 10.87
C VAL A 128 0.33 4.17 11.17
N LYS A 129 -0.23 4.86 10.16
CA LYS A 129 -1.11 6.01 10.42
C LYS A 129 -2.58 5.64 10.61
N TYR A 130 -3.10 4.76 9.77
CA TYR A 130 -4.54 4.45 9.75
C TYR A 130 -4.95 3.37 10.75
N PHE A 131 -4.03 2.45 11.10
CA PHE A 131 -4.31 1.44 12.10
C PHE A 131 -4.55 2.06 13.49
N PHE A 132 -3.76 3.07 13.86
CA PHE A 132 -3.90 3.73 15.17
C PHE A 132 -5.17 4.59 15.25
N THR A 133 -5.50 5.32 14.19
CA THR A 133 -6.74 6.12 14.15
C THR A 133 -7.97 5.22 14.13
N PHE A 134 -7.97 4.14 13.35
CA PHE A 134 -9.06 3.18 13.34
C PHE A 134 -9.24 2.49 14.71
N LEU A 135 -8.15 2.07 15.36
CA LEU A 135 -8.19 1.46 16.68
C LEU A 135 -8.75 2.42 17.73
N VAL A 136 -8.31 3.69 17.73
CA VAL A 136 -8.83 4.71 18.65
C VAL A 136 -10.33 4.97 18.43
N ILE A 137 -10.78 5.03 17.18
CA ILE A 137 -12.21 5.20 16.85
C ILE A 137 -13.03 3.99 17.32
N VAL A 138 -12.55 2.76 17.06
CA VAL A 138 -13.23 1.54 17.50
C VAL A 138 -13.31 1.46 19.02
N LEU A 139 -12.23 1.77 19.74
CA LEU A 139 -12.23 1.82 21.20
C LEU A 139 -13.18 2.90 21.73
N ALA A 140 -13.23 4.09 21.11
CA ALA A 140 -14.18 5.13 21.49
C ALA A 140 -15.64 4.69 21.31
N ILE A 141 -15.96 4.01 20.20
CA ILE A 141 -17.31 3.46 19.95
C ILE A 141 -17.67 2.39 20.99
N ILE A 142 -16.74 1.49 21.33
CA ILE A 142 -16.94 0.46 22.36
C ILE A 142 -17.19 1.11 23.73
N MET A 143 -16.39 2.12 24.10
CA MET A 143 -16.56 2.84 25.37
C MET A 143 -17.90 3.57 25.44
N LEU A 144 -18.35 4.19 24.35
CA LEU A 144 -19.68 4.80 24.26
C LEU A 144 -20.78 3.74 24.41
N ALA A 145 -20.67 2.59 23.72
CA ALA A 145 -21.66 1.51 23.83
C ALA A 145 -21.75 0.96 25.26
N ILE A 146 -20.62 0.77 25.95
CA ILE A 146 -20.58 0.34 27.35
C ILE A 146 -21.24 1.39 28.24
N PHE A 147 -20.93 2.68 28.05
CA PHE A 147 -21.53 3.77 28.82
C PHE A 147 -23.05 3.83 28.65
N PHE A 148 -23.55 3.69 27.41
CA PHE A 148 -24.98 3.60 27.14
C PHE A 148 -25.62 2.38 27.80
N PHE A 149 -24.97 1.21 27.73
CA PHE A 149 -25.49 -0.03 28.34
C PHE A 149 -25.57 0.07 29.87
N LEU A 150 -24.55 0.62 30.51
CA LEU A 150 -24.53 0.86 31.96
C LEU A 150 -25.59 1.90 32.37
N SER A 151 -25.76 2.97 31.59
CA SER A 151 -26.80 3.98 31.83
C SER A 151 -28.21 3.38 31.72
N PHE A 152 -28.44 2.50 30.75
CA PHE A 152 -29.72 1.81 30.55
C PHE A 152 -30.03 0.85 31.71
N LYS A 153 -29.02 0.15 32.24
CA LYS A 153 -29.18 -0.78 33.37
C LYS A 153 -29.56 -0.05 34.66
N LYS A 154 -29.05 1.17 34.87
CA LYS A 154 -29.39 2.02 36.02
C LYS A 154 -30.85 2.52 35.97
N SER A 155 -31.39 2.77 34.78
CA SER A 155 -32.79 3.21 34.64
C SER A 155 -33.80 2.09 34.98
N ARG A 156 -33.50 0.83 34.64
CA ARG A 156 -34.39 -0.31 34.94
C ARG A 156 -34.44 -0.69 36.42
N SER A 157 -33.42 -0.38 37.23
CA SER A 157 -33.45 -0.71 38.66
C SER A 157 -34.40 0.17 39.48
N SER A 158 -34.88 1.30 38.95
CA SER A 158 -35.84 2.19 39.62
C SER A 158 -37.31 1.89 39.30
N GLN A 159 -37.60 0.90 38.46
CA GLN A 159 -38.97 0.43 38.17
C GLN A 159 -39.29 -0.95 38.77
N LYS A 160 -38.69 -1.29 39.92
CA LYS A 160 -39.28 -2.36 40.76
C LYS A 160 -40.55 -1.82 41.41
N SER A 161 -41.63 -2.06 40.67
CA SER A 161 -43.05 -2.03 40.97
C SER A 161 -43.45 -2.22 42.44
N ASN A 162 -44.34 -1.32 42.88
CA ASN A 162 -45.35 -1.55 43.90
C ASN A 162 -46.21 -2.77 43.50
N PRO A 163 -46.37 -3.80 44.37
CA PRO A 163 -46.97 -5.10 43.98
C PRO A 163 -48.50 -5.13 43.84
N ASN A 164 -49.18 -3.98 43.67
CA ASN A 164 -50.63 -3.92 43.52
C ASN A 164 -51.03 -3.33 42.18
N GLU A 165 -50.94 -4.09 41.10
CA GLU A 165 -51.71 -3.73 39.90
C GLU A 165 -52.19 -4.96 39.12
N SER A 166 -53.44 -4.82 38.71
CA SER A 166 -54.40 -5.81 38.25
C SER A 166 -53.97 -6.69 37.06
N LYS A 167 -54.51 -7.91 37.08
CA LYS A 167 -54.39 -8.97 36.07
C LYS A 167 -54.61 -8.46 34.63
N PRO A 168 -53.76 -8.85 33.66
CA PRO A 168 -53.99 -8.53 32.26
C PRO A 168 -55.12 -9.38 31.69
N ILE A 169 -56.02 -8.71 30.96
CA ILE A 169 -57.09 -9.32 30.17
C ILE A 169 -56.47 -9.91 28.90
N TYR A 170 -56.67 -11.21 28.68
CA TYR A 170 -56.27 -11.90 27.46
C TYR A 170 -57.11 -11.42 26.27
N PHE A 171 -56.49 -10.75 25.30
CA PHE A 171 -57.10 -10.51 23.99
C PHE A 171 -56.41 -11.40 22.95
N SER A 172 -57.09 -12.49 22.60
CA SER A 172 -56.76 -13.38 21.50
C SER A 172 -56.95 -12.66 20.18
N SER A 173 -55.86 -12.31 19.49
CA SER A 173 -55.89 -11.99 18.07
C SER A 173 -54.98 -12.95 17.32
N GLN A 174 -55.62 -13.92 16.66
CA GLN A 174 -55.01 -14.72 15.62
C GLN A 174 -54.67 -13.79 14.45
N LEU A 175 -53.41 -13.77 14.01
CA LEU A 175 -53.04 -13.27 12.68
C LEU A 175 -52.08 -14.26 12.00
N PRO A 176 -52.27 -14.55 10.71
CA PRO A 176 -51.52 -15.58 10.00
C PRO A 176 -50.14 -15.07 9.55
N PHE A 177 -49.10 -15.79 9.93
CA PHE A 177 -47.76 -15.65 9.37
C PHE A 177 -47.77 -16.10 7.90
N LYS A 178 -47.70 -15.15 6.96
CA LYS A 178 -47.39 -15.43 5.56
C LYS A 178 -45.87 -15.45 5.36
N ASN A 179 -45.40 -16.57 4.83
CA ASN A 179 -44.07 -16.87 4.33
C ASN A 179 -43.47 -15.75 3.46
N PHE A 180 -42.26 -15.29 3.78
CA PHE A 180 -41.39 -14.56 2.85
C PHE A 180 -39.92 -14.93 3.08
N TYR A 181 -39.52 -16.12 2.60
CA TYR A 181 -38.12 -16.44 2.32
C TYR A 181 -38.05 -17.14 0.96
N SER A 182 -37.81 -16.36 -0.08
CA SER A 182 -37.24 -16.83 -1.34
C SER A 182 -36.96 -15.63 -2.23
N GLN A 183 -35.70 -15.22 -2.33
CA GLN A 183 -35.11 -14.85 -3.62
C GLN A 183 -33.58 -14.73 -3.53
N LYS A 184 -32.94 -15.85 -3.88
CA LYS A 184 -31.60 -15.90 -4.49
C LYS A 184 -31.68 -15.28 -5.89
N ARG A 185 -30.83 -14.30 -6.21
CA ARG A 185 -30.29 -14.03 -7.57
C ARG A 185 -28.86 -13.50 -7.38
N LYS A 186 -27.79 -14.24 -7.69
CA LYS A 186 -27.21 -14.53 -9.02
C LYS A 186 -27.17 -13.30 -9.93
N ILE A 187 -26.00 -12.66 -10.00
CA ILE A 187 -25.56 -11.76 -11.09
C ILE A 187 -24.12 -12.20 -11.42
N SER A 188 -23.96 -13.13 -12.37
CA SER A 188 -23.37 -12.94 -13.73
C SER A 188 -22.09 -12.07 -13.70
N LYS A 189 -20.87 -12.61 -13.72
CA LYS A 189 -20.17 -13.15 -14.91
C LYS A 189 -20.73 -12.64 -16.24
N GLU A 190 -20.20 -11.52 -16.73
CA GLU A 190 -20.24 -11.22 -18.16
C GLU A 190 -18.88 -10.67 -18.64
N LYS A 191 -18.33 -11.42 -19.60
CA LYS A 191 -17.11 -11.15 -20.36
C LYS A 191 -17.37 -9.98 -21.32
N LYS A 192 -16.42 -9.07 -21.50
CA LYS A 192 -16.27 -8.35 -22.78
C LYS A 192 -14.81 -8.33 -23.23
N HIS A 193 -14.54 -9.23 -24.18
CA HIS A 193 -13.54 -9.08 -25.22
C HIS A 193 -13.57 -7.66 -25.80
N ARG A 194 -12.43 -6.99 -25.88
CA ARG A 194 -12.20 -5.94 -26.87
C ARG A 194 -11.05 -6.34 -27.79
N LYS A 195 -11.41 -6.47 -29.07
CA LYS A 195 -10.56 -6.68 -30.23
C LYS A 195 -9.59 -5.50 -30.40
N ARG A 196 -8.35 -5.79 -30.79
CA ARG A 196 -7.45 -4.83 -31.45
C ARG A 196 -7.91 -4.66 -32.90
N PRO A 197 -7.97 -3.44 -33.45
CA PRO A 197 -7.77 -3.23 -34.87
C PRO A 197 -6.26 -3.10 -35.16
N GLY A 198 -5.82 -3.79 -36.20
CA GLY A 198 -4.54 -3.53 -36.83
C GLY A 198 -4.64 -2.33 -37.77
N LEU A 199 -3.56 -1.58 -37.84
CA LEU A 199 -3.01 -0.86 -38.99
C LEU A 199 -1.63 -0.33 -38.57
#